data_AF-F2CYS2-F1
#
_entry.id   AF-F2CYS2-F1
#
_cell.length_a   1.000
_cell.length_b   1.000
_cell.length_c   1.000
_cell.angle_alpha   90.00
_cell.angle_beta   90.00
_cell.angle_gamma   90.00
#
_symmetry.space_group_name_H-M   'P 1'
#
loop_
_entity.id
_entity.type
_entity.pdbx_description
1 polymer ?
#
loop_
_entity_poly.entity_id
_entity_poly.type
_entity_poly.pdbx_seq_one_letter_code
_entity_poly.pdbx_strand_id
1 'polypeptide(L)'
;MAAAALRPAILRHIRLSPAMAAPLVGATAAGQPLALARWLARPMSSHDAHLTRDEVVDRVLDVIKCHPKVDPSKVTPEAHFEKDLGLDSLDTVEVVMAIEEEFKLEIPDLEADKINSLPLAIEYVANHPMAG
;
A
#
# COMPACT_ATOMS: atom_id res chain seq x y z
N MET A 1 -8.61 26.09 -55.37
CA MET A 1 -7.54 26.74 -56.15
C MET A 1 -7.37 28.16 -55.60
N ALA A 2 -6.40 28.35 -54.70
CA ALA A 2 -5.81 29.61 -54.16
C ALA A 2 -5.06 29.20 -52.87
N ALA A 3 -3.75 28.93 -52.86
CA ALA A 3 -2.59 29.82 -53.02
C ALA A 3 -2.43 30.83 -51.87
N ALA A 4 -1.64 30.46 -50.85
CA ALA A 4 -0.84 31.34 -49.98
C ALA A 4 0.11 30.41 -49.19
N ALA A 5 1.38 30.24 -49.57
CA ALA A 5 2.51 31.11 -49.21
C ALA A 5 2.59 31.29 -47.66
N LEU A 6 3.65 30.90 -46.94
CA LEU A 6 5.04 31.30 -47.10
C LEU A 6 6.00 30.38 -46.31
N ARG A 7 7.18 30.15 -46.89
CA ARG A 7 8.44 29.61 -46.31
C ARG A 7 9.13 30.71 -45.44
N PRO A 8 10.34 30.54 -44.84
CA PRO A 8 11.19 29.37 -44.55
C PRO A 8 11.72 29.32 -43.10
N ALA A 9 12.47 28.25 -42.80
CA ALA A 9 13.32 28.05 -41.62
C ALA A 9 14.40 29.14 -41.45
N ILE A 10 14.68 29.52 -40.19
CA ILE A 10 15.88 30.26 -39.79
C ILE A 10 16.48 29.58 -38.55
N LEU A 11 17.52 28.78 -38.75
CA LEU A 11 18.50 28.44 -37.73
C LEU A 11 19.29 29.71 -37.37
N ARG A 12 19.39 30.04 -36.09
CA ARG A 12 20.37 31.04 -35.61
C ARG A 12 20.91 30.70 -34.23
N HIS A 13 21.98 29.91 -34.25
CA HIS A 13 23.22 30.00 -33.47
C HIS A 13 23.19 30.76 -32.11
N ILE A 14 23.16 29.96 -31.03
CA ILE A 14 24.14 29.92 -29.92
C ILE A 14 24.88 31.24 -29.61
N ARG A 15 24.68 31.78 -28.40
CA ARG A 15 25.74 31.98 -27.38
C ARG A 15 25.09 32.15 -26.00
N LEU A 16 25.11 31.10 -25.19
CA LEU A 16 25.00 31.26 -23.74
C LEU A 16 26.41 31.19 -23.17
N SER A 17 26.85 32.30 -22.60
CA SER A 17 28.12 32.41 -21.87
C SER A 17 28.08 31.54 -20.62
N PRO A 18 29.12 30.72 -20.34
CA PRO A 18 29.27 30.05 -19.07
C PRO A 18 30.09 30.95 -18.15
N ALA A 19 29.53 31.34 -17.01
CA ALA A 19 30.31 31.93 -15.94
C ALA A 19 29.80 31.40 -14.60
N MET A 20 30.76 30.91 -13.82
CA MET A 20 30.80 30.61 -12.38
C MET A 20 31.43 29.22 -12.18
N ALA A 21 32.76 29.17 -12.17
CA ALA A 21 33.58 29.30 -10.97
C ALA A 21 33.49 28.05 -10.07
N ALA A 22 34.47 27.16 -10.24
CA ALA A 22 34.79 26.12 -9.26
C ALA A 22 36.30 26.19 -8.97
N PRO A 23 36.71 26.21 -7.69
CA PRO A 23 38.09 26.40 -7.32
C PRO A 23 38.92 25.14 -7.58
N LEU A 24 40.13 25.37 -8.09
CA LEU A 24 41.21 24.42 -8.22
C LEU A 24 41.64 23.90 -6.84
N VAL A 25 41.22 22.69 -6.48
CA VAL A 25 41.89 21.91 -5.44
C VAL A 25 42.62 20.77 -6.13
N GLY A 26 43.95 20.82 -6.06
CA GLY A 26 44.86 19.85 -6.65
C GLY A 26 44.70 18.47 -6.02
N ALA A 27 44.37 17.49 -6.84
CA ALA A 27 44.52 16.07 -6.51
C ALA A 27 45.78 15.56 -7.19
N THR A 28 46.83 15.31 -6.39
CA THR A 28 47.95 14.48 -6.83
C THR A 28 47.56 13.02 -6.64
N ALA A 29 47.63 12.28 -7.74
CA ALA A 29 47.79 10.85 -7.91
C ALA A 29 47.41 9.90 -6.75
N ALA A 30 46.38 9.07 -6.95
CA ALA A 30 46.54 7.62 -7.17
C ALA A 30 45.23 6.85 -6.90
N GLY A 31 44.75 6.13 -7.92
CA GLY A 31 44.13 4.81 -7.73
C GLY A 31 42.62 4.71 -7.45
N GLN A 32 41.86 4.47 -8.54
CA GLN A 32 40.95 3.33 -8.77
C GLN A 32 39.57 3.74 -9.34
N PRO A 33 39.20 3.27 -10.56
CA PRO A 33 37.91 3.54 -11.18
C PRO A 33 36.92 2.41 -10.84
N LEU A 34 36.00 2.64 -9.91
CA LEU A 34 34.90 1.70 -9.61
C LEU A 34 33.54 2.42 -9.65
N ALA A 35 33.28 3.13 -10.75
CA ALA A 35 31.96 3.70 -11.03
C ALA A 35 30.93 2.66 -11.57
N LEU A 36 31.21 1.36 -11.42
CA LEU A 36 30.27 0.26 -11.77
C LEU A 36 29.63 -0.41 -10.54
N ALA A 37 30.02 -0.02 -9.32
CA ALA A 37 29.54 -0.69 -8.09
C ALA A 37 28.22 -0.11 -7.54
N ARG A 38 27.73 1.03 -8.08
CA ARG A 38 26.53 1.70 -7.54
C ARG A 38 25.20 1.15 -8.09
N TRP A 39 25.22 0.28 -9.10
CA TRP A 39 24.01 -0.38 -9.65
C TRP A 39 23.62 -1.69 -8.98
N LEU A 40 24.49 -2.25 -8.13
CA LEU A 40 24.19 -3.51 -7.42
C LEU A 40 23.61 -3.31 -6.02
N ALA A 41 23.60 -2.09 -5.49
CA ALA A 41 23.06 -1.79 -4.16
C ALA A 41 21.66 -1.17 -4.27
N ARG A 42 20.73 -1.88 -4.91
CA ARG A 42 19.31 -1.67 -4.65
C ARG A 42 19.00 -2.60 -3.47
N PRO A 43 18.83 -2.11 -2.22
CA PRO A 43 18.28 -2.98 -1.19
C PRO A 43 16.85 -3.29 -1.65
N MET A 44 16.66 -4.48 -2.22
CA MET A 44 15.34 -5.06 -2.31
C MET A 44 14.93 -5.32 -0.87
N SER A 45 14.18 -4.39 -0.28
CA SER A 45 13.41 -4.71 0.90
C SER A 45 12.24 -5.56 0.42
N SER A 46 12.53 -6.82 0.14
CA SER A 46 11.52 -7.87 0.11
C SER A 46 11.04 -8.00 1.55
N HIS A 47 10.03 -7.21 1.92
CA HIS A 47 9.18 -7.65 3.01
C HIS A 47 8.39 -8.80 2.41
N ASP A 48 8.88 -10.03 2.57
CA ASP A 48 8.00 -11.19 2.71
C ASP A 48 7.15 -10.88 3.96
N ALA A 49 6.11 -10.07 3.79
CA ALA A 49 5.25 -9.59 4.85
C ALA A 49 4.34 -10.74 5.26
N HIS A 50 4.89 -11.69 6.02
CA HIS A 50 4.05 -12.54 6.84
C HIS A 50 3.30 -11.61 7.79
N LEU A 51 2.01 -11.42 7.53
CA LEU A 51 1.11 -10.73 8.44
C LEU A 51 1.19 -11.46 9.78
N THR A 52 1.68 -10.76 10.79
CA THR A 52 1.67 -11.25 12.17
C THR A 52 0.24 -11.25 12.68
N ARG A 53 -0.07 -12.12 13.65
CA ARG A 53 -1.43 -12.20 14.23
C ARG A 53 -1.89 -10.85 14.77
N ASP A 54 -0.98 -10.07 15.34
CA ASP A 54 -1.26 -8.74 15.88
C ASP A 54 -1.63 -7.74 14.75
N GLU A 55 -0.95 -7.79 13.61
CA GLU A 55 -1.30 -6.97 12.44
C GLU A 55 -2.66 -7.36 11.84
N VAL A 56 -3.01 -8.65 11.85
CA VAL A 56 -4.35 -9.12 11.44
C VAL A 56 -5.41 -8.55 12.38
N VAL A 57 -5.18 -8.61 13.69
CA VAL A 57 -6.10 -8.06 14.70
C VAL A 57 -6.30 -6.57 14.46
N ASP A 58 -5.23 -5.80 14.31
CA ASP A 58 -5.30 -4.36 14.12
C ASP A 58 -6.07 -3.98 12.85
N ARG A 59 -5.79 -4.65 11.72
CA ARG A 59 -6.49 -4.41 10.46
C ARG A 59 -7.97 -4.79 10.53
N VAL A 60 -8.31 -5.93 11.12
CA VAL A 60 -9.72 -6.35 11.31
C VAL A 60 -10.47 -5.34 12.20
N LEU A 61 -9.83 -4.89 13.29
CA LEU A 61 -10.41 -3.87 14.16
C LEU A 61 -10.66 -2.56 13.41
N ASP A 62 -9.74 -2.15 12.54
CA ASP A 62 -9.87 -0.91 11.77
C ASP A 62 -10.97 -1.00 10.71
N VAL A 63 -11.14 -2.15 10.04
CA VAL A 63 -12.28 -2.39 9.14
C VAL A 63 -13.60 -2.24 9.89
N ILE A 64 -13.72 -2.84 11.07
CA ILE A 64 -14.94 -2.81 11.87
C ILE A 64 -15.25 -1.40 12.39
N LYS A 65 -14.24 -0.64 12.81
CA LYS A 65 -14.40 0.76 13.23
C LYS A 65 -14.83 1.68 12.07
N CYS A 66 -14.52 1.32 10.82
CA CYS A 66 -14.95 2.08 9.65
C CYS A 66 -16.43 1.84 9.29
N HIS A 67 -17.07 0.82 9.86
CA HIS A 67 -18.47 0.51 9.57
C HIS A 67 -19.40 1.57 10.20
N PRO A 68 -20.30 2.20 9.42
CA PRO A 68 -21.06 3.38 9.88
C PRO A 68 -22.04 3.10 11.02
N LYS A 69 -22.43 1.83 11.21
CA LYS A 69 -23.32 1.39 12.31
C LYS A 69 -22.56 1.02 13.59
N VAL A 70 -21.23 0.99 13.58
CA VAL A 70 -20.40 0.56 14.71
C VAL A 70 -19.79 1.77 15.42
N ASP A 71 -19.94 1.82 16.74
CA ASP A 71 -19.22 2.80 17.57
C ASP A 71 -17.78 2.30 17.79
N PRO A 72 -16.73 3.04 17.36
CA PRO A 72 -15.34 2.59 17.50
C PRO A 72 -14.91 2.39 18.97
N SER A 73 -15.56 3.08 19.90
CA SER A 73 -15.32 2.94 21.35
C SER A 73 -15.84 1.63 21.94
N LYS A 74 -16.75 0.93 21.26
CA LYS A 74 -17.29 -0.37 21.69
C LYS A 74 -16.58 -1.55 21.03
N VAL A 75 -15.73 -1.30 20.06
CA VAL A 75 -14.99 -2.34 19.34
C VAL A 75 -13.89 -2.87 20.24
N THR A 76 -14.10 -4.07 20.77
CA THR A 76 -13.10 -4.83 21.51
C THR A 76 -12.72 -6.08 20.73
N PRO A 77 -11.48 -6.60 20.86
CA PRO A 77 -11.04 -7.81 20.15
C PRO A 77 -11.86 -9.07 20.51
N GLU A 78 -12.63 -9.04 21.61
CA GLU A 78 -13.51 -10.12 22.05
C GLU A 78 -15.01 -9.83 21.77
N ALA A 79 -15.34 -8.74 21.07
CA ALA A 79 -16.73 -8.35 20.87
C ALA A 79 -17.48 -9.30 19.92
N HIS A 80 -18.76 -9.50 20.24
CA HIS A 80 -19.73 -10.20 19.41
C HIS A 80 -20.50 -9.21 18.53
N PHE A 81 -20.68 -9.54 17.24
CA PHE A 81 -21.31 -8.63 16.27
C PHE A 81 -22.73 -8.25 16.67
N GLU A 82 -23.58 -9.24 16.98
CA GLU A 82 -24.97 -8.96 17.41
C GLU A 82 -25.09 -8.44 18.85
N LYS A 83 -24.38 -9.04 19.82
CA LYS A 83 -24.62 -8.79 21.25
C LYS A 83 -23.96 -7.51 21.76
N ASP A 84 -22.76 -7.20 21.27
CA ASP A 84 -21.96 -6.07 21.77
C ASP A 84 -22.03 -4.87 20.82
N LEU A 85 -21.92 -5.14 19.51
CA LEU A 85 -21.97 -4.08 18.49
C LEU A 85 -23.40 -3.80 17.99
N GLY A 86 -24.36 -4.69 18.26
CA GLY A 86 -25.76 -4.50 17.85
C GLY A 86 -25.97 -4.58 16.35
N LEU A 87 -25.08 -5.27 15.63
CA LEU A 87 -25.21 -5.50 14.19
C LEU A 87 -26.31 -6.52 13.92
N ASP A 88 -27.08 -6.29 12.86
CA ASP A 88 -28.03 -7.29 12.39
C ASP A 88 -27.32 -8.37 11.54
N SER A 89 -28.06 -9.42 11.16
CA SER A 89 -27.51 -10.52 10.35
C SER A 89 -27.04 -10.07 8.97
N LEU A 90 -27.60 -8.99 8.42
CA LEU A 90 -27.21 -8.45 7.11
C LEU A 90 -25.94 -7.60 7.24
N ASP A 91 -25.86 -6.78 8.27
CA ASP A 91 -24.69 -5.97 8.63
C ASP A 91 -23.47 -6.85 8.91
N THR A 92 -23.69 -8.02 9.52
CA THR A 92 -22.61 -8.99 9.75
C THR A 92 -22.01 -9.48 8.43
N VAL A 93 -22.85 -9.72 7.41
CA VAL A 93 -22.39 -10.08 6.04
C VAL A 93 -21.62 -8.92 5.40
N GLU A 94 -22.10 -7.68 5.53
CA GLU A 94 -21.38 -6.50 5.02
C GLU A 94 -19.98 -6.34 5.64
N VAL A 95 -19.86 -6.54 6.96
CA VAL A 95 -18.58 -6.50 7.67
C VAL A 95 -17.65 -7.63 7.20
N VAL A 96 -18.17 -8.85 7.04
CA VAL A 96 -17.39 -9.99 6.54
C VAL A 96 -16.88 -9.72 5.12
N MET A 97 -17.72 -9.19 4.23
CA MET A 97 -17.30 -8.79 2.88
C MET A 97 -16.21 -7.70 2.89
N ALA A 98 -16.27 -6.75 3.82
CA ALA A 98 -15.22 -5.75 3.96
C ALA A 98 -13.88 -6.35 4.42
N ILE A 99 -13.93 -7.37 5.28
CA ILE A 99 -12.74 -8.14 5.70
C ILE A 99 -12.19 -8.95 4.52
N GLU A 100 -13.05 -9.59 3.73
CA GLU A 100 -12.68 -10.30 2.50
C GLU A 100 -11.93 -9.40 1.52
N GLU A 101 -12.43 -8.19 1.28
CA GLU A 101 -11.81 -7.22 0.39
C GLU A 101 -10.45 -6.72 0.92
N GLU A 102 -10.35 -6.43 2.23
CA GLU A 102 -9.14 -5.92 2.88
C GLU A 102 -7.97 -6.94 2.83
N PHE A 103 -8.30 -8.23 2.98
CA PHE A 103 -7.32 -9.31 2.97
C PHE A 103 -7.31 -10.11 1.66
N LYS A 104 -8.09 -9.71 0.64
CA LYS A 104 -8.24 -10.42 -0.65
C LYS A 104 -8.46 -11.93 -0.48
N LEU A 105 -9.32 -12.30 0.47
CA LEU A 105 -9.68 -13.68 0.78
C LEU A 105 -11.13 -13.95 0.40
N GLU A 106 -11.49 -15.21 0.23
CA GLU A 106 -12.88 -15.63 -0.04
C GLU A 106 -13.35 -16.48 1.14
N ILE A 107 -14.33 -16.00 1.93
CA ILE A 107 -14.96 -16.78 2.99
C ILE A 107 -16.25 -17.37 2.41
N PRO A 108 -16.41 -18.70 2.36
CA PRO A 108 -17.67 -19.28 1.90
C PRO A 108 -18.81 -18.91 2.87
N ASP A 109 -20.02 -18.70 2.35
CA ASP A 109 -21.21 -18.32 3.14
C ASP A 109 -21.42 -19.21 4.38
N LEU A 110 -21.18 -20.53 4.25
CA LEU A 110 -21.31 -21.51 5.34
C LEU A 110 -20.35 -21.29 6.52
N GLU A 111 -19.24 -20.61 6.28
CA GLU A 111 -18.25 -20.23 7.29
C GLU A 111 -18.50 -18.81 7.79
N ALA A 112 -18.88 -17.88 6.90
CA ALA A 112 -19.33 -16.54 7.28
C ALA A 112 -20.48 -16.58 8.28
N ASP A 113 -21.48 -17.46 8.08
CA ASP A 113 -22.61 -17.68 9.00
C ASP A 113 -22.17 -18.16 10.40
N LYS A 114 -21.00 -18.78 10.52
CA LYS A 114 -20.44 -19.24 11.81
C LYS A 114 -19.62 -18.16 12.50
N ILE A 115 -19.17 -17.15 11.77
CA ILE A 115 -18.35 -16.04 12.27
C ILE A 115 -19.28 -14.98 12.89
N ASN A 116 -19.64 -15.20 14.15
CA ASN A 116 -20.53 -14.31 14.91
C ASN A 116 -19.78 -13.33 15.85
N SER A 117 -18.46 -13.42 15.92
CA SER A 117 -17.64 -12.64 16.82
C SER A 117 -16.28 -12.31 16.21
N LEU A 118 -15.68 -11.19 16.62
CA LEU A 118 -14.34 -10.77 16.20
C LEU A 118 -13.26 -11.83 16.40
N PRO A 119 -13.16 -12.55 17.54
CA PRO A 119 -12.08 -13.52 17.72
C PRO A 119 -12.15 -14.65 16.71
N LEU A 120 -13.36 -15.08 16.30
CA LEU A 120 -13.54 -16.09 15.25
C LEU A 120 -13.12 -15.55 13.88
N ALA A 121 -13.46 -14.30 13.56
CA ALA A 121 -13.02 -13.65 12.32
C ALA A 121 -11.48 -13.55 12.27
N ILE A 122 -10.86 -13.09 13.36
CA ILE A 122 -9.40 -12.99 13.49
C ILE A 122 -8.74 -14.35 13.36
N GLU A 123 -9.27 -15.37 14.02
CA GLU A 123 -8.75 -16.74 13.93
C GLU A 123 -8.87 -17.29 12.50
N TYR A 124 -9.98 -17.01 11.83
CA TYR A 124 -10.19 -17.39 10.44
C TYR A 124 -9.16 -16.76 9.51
N VAL A 125 -8.96 -15.45 9.61
CA VAL A 125 -7.99 -14.71 8.79
C VAL A 125 -6.55 -15.11 9.13
N ALA A 126 -6.23 -15.31 10.41
CA ALA A 126 -4.90 -15.74 10.84
C ALA A 126 -4.55 -17.16 10.35
N ASN A 127 -5.55 -18.04 10.21
CA ASN A 127 -5.37 -19.37 9.63
C ASN A 127 -5.27 -19.35 8.10
N HIS A 128 -5.62 -18.23 7.45
CA HIS A 128 -5.52 -18.02 5.99
C HIS A 128 -4.56 -16.87 5.65
N PRO A 129 -3.25 -17.01 5.93
CA PRO A 129 -2.25 -15.94 5.78
C PRO A 129 -1.87 -15.61 4.33
N MET A 130 -2.61 -16.08 3.32
CA MET A 130 -2.32 -15.84 1.89
C MET A 130 -2.84 -14.49 1.37
N ALA A 131 -3.06 -13.52 2.27
CA ALA A 131 -3.44 -12.15 1.96
C ALA A 131 -2.21 -11.28 1.68
N GLY A 132 -1.62 -11.47 0.49
CA GLY A 132 -0.52 -10.64 -0.07
C GLY A 132 -0.99 -9.56 -1.05
#